data_AF-A0A0F2CA22-F1
#
_entry.id   AF-A0A0F2CA22-F1
#
_cell.length_a   1.000
_cell.length_b   1.000
_cell.length_c   1.000
_cell.angle_alpha   90.00
_cell.angle_beta   90.00
_cell.angle_gamma   90.00
#
_symmetry.space_group_name_H-M   'P 1'
#
loop_
_entity.id
_entity.type
_entity.pdbx_description
1 polymer ?
#
loop_
_entity_poly.entity_id
_entity_poly.type
_entity_poly.pdbx_seq_one_letter_code
_entity_poly.pdbx_strand_id
1 'polypeptide(L)'
;MDVRVSAEMTEVSNAVLAGRDVEVYDAMMDGTGRLLDLVEVGVEGAGGAYLLWSEICDRWELADGPEAVAAVPAEAREVAREWLEIDRSLTHEVETFFGRRLSRVDGSASGGLVGHHDVDQA
;
A
#
# COMPACT_ATOMS: atom_id res chain seq x y z
N MET A 1 -17.07 -3.50 1.58
CA MET A 1 -15.83 -4.08 2.15
C MET A 1 -16.18 -4.88 3.39
N ASP A 2 -15.58 -6.05 3.56
CA ASP A 2 -15.77 -6.92 4.73
C ASP A 2 -15.26 -6.24 6.02
N VAL A 3 -15.97 -6.47 7.14
CA VAL A 3 -15.62 -5.89 8.45
C VAL A 3 -14.23 -6.31 8.93
N ARG A 4 -13.78 -7.51 8.59
CA ARG A 4 -12.44 -8.01 8.95
C ARG A 4 -11.36 -7.21 8.24
N VAL A 5 -11.54 -6.96 6.94
CA VAL A 5 -10.61 -6.13 6.16
C VAL A 5 -10.56 -4.71 6.72
N SER A 6 -11.73 -4.15 7.04
CA SER A 6 -11.81 -2.81 7.66
C SER A 6 -11.09 -2.74 9.01
N ALA A 7 -11.22 -3.80 9.82
CA ALA A 7 -10.56 -3.91 11.11
C ALA A 7 -9.03 -3.99 10.95
N GLU A 8 -8.54 -4.88 10.07
CA GLU A 8 -7.10 -5.01 9.82
C GLU A 8 -6.49 -3.72 9.27
N MET A 9 -7.14 -3.08 8.29
CA MET A 9 -6.74 -1.78 7.77
C MET A 9 -6.67 -0.71 8.86
N THR A 10 -7.62 -0.72 9.80
CA THR A 10 -7.65 0.21 10.93
C THR A 10 -6.54 -0.08 11.94
N GLU A 11 -6.27 -1.35 12.20
CA GLU A 11 -5.23 -1.78 13.13
C GLU A 11 -3.84 -1.41 12.63
N VAL A 12 -3.49 -1.76 11.38
CA VAL A 12 -2.21 -1.37 10.77
C VAL A 12 -2.06 0.15 10.70
N SER A 13 -3.13 0.88 10.37
CA SER A 13 -3.09 2.35 10.33
C SER A 13 -2.78 2.95 11.70
N ASN A 14 -3.41 2.46 12.77
CA ASN A 14 -3.13 2.92 14.13
C ASN A 14 -1.69 2.58 14.56
N ALA A 15 -1.21 1.37 14.24
CA ALA A 15 0.14 0.95 14.55
C ALA A 15 1.19 1.81 13.81
N VAL A 16 0.98 2.09 12.53
CA VAL A 16 1.82 2.99 11.72
C VAL A 16 1.88 4.40 12.30
N LEU A 17 0.76 4.92 12.80
CA LEU A 17 0.74 6.26 13.41
C LEU A 17 1.39 6.30 14.79
N ALA A 18 1.36 5.19 15.54
CA ALA A 18 2.00 5.09 16.85
C ALA A 18 3.51 4.80 16.76
N GLY A 19 3.95 4.11 15.71
CA GLY A 19 5.32 3.65 15.53
C GLY A 19 6.32 4.76 15.19
N ARG A 20 7.55 4.59 15.67
CA ARG A 20 8.72 5.42 15.34
C ARG A 20 9.66 4.67 14.40
N ASP A 21 10.10 5.35 13.34
CA ASP A 21 11.08 4.86 12.37
C ASP A 21 10.85 3.40 11.95
N VAL A 22 11.71 2.46 12.37
CA VAL A 22 11.64 1.04 12.01
C VAL A 22 10.36 0.35 12.50
N GLU A 23 9.75 0.81 13.60
CA GLU A 23 8.49 0.27 14.11
C GLU A 23 7.33 0.47 13.11
N VAL A 24 7.45 1.45 12.20
CA VAL A 24 6.48 1.66 11.11
C VAL A 24 6.56 0.52 10.10
N TYR A 25 7.76 0.10 9.72
CA TYR A 25 7.95 -1.00 8.79
C TYR A 25 7.42 -2.31 9.38
N ASP A 26 7.77 -2.60 10.64
CA ASP A 26 7.28 -3.79 11.34
C ASP A 26 5.75 -3.81 11.40
N ALA A 27 5.12 -2.67 11.73
CA ALA A 27 3.66 -2.55 11.76
C ALA A 27 3.02 -2.84 10.38
N MET A 28 3.61 -2.31 9.30
CA MET A 28 3.12 -2.55 7.94
C MET A 28 3.30 -4.01 7.53
N MET A 29 4.45 -4.63 7.83
CA MET A 29 4.70 -6.04 7.52
C MET A 29 3.72 -6.96 8.25
N ASP A 30 3.52 -6.75 9.54
CA ASP A 30 2.57 -7.51 10.35
C ASP A 30 1.13 -7.35 9.83
N GLY A 31 0.73 -6.12 9.50
CA GLY A 31 -0.60 -5.84 8.93
C GLY A 31 -0.79 -6.45 7.53
N THR A 32 0.25 -6.38 6.68
CA THR A 32 0.24 -6.96 5.33
C THR A 32 0.11 -8.48 5.40
N GLY A 33 0.80 -9.14 6.34
CA GLY A 33 0.68 -10.57 6.59
C GLY A 33 -0.74 -10.98 6.97
N ARG A 34 -1.38 -10.26 7.91
CA ARG A 34 -2.78 -10.55 8.29
C ARG A 34 -3.76 -10.30 7.14
N LEU A 35 -3.51 -9.30 6.30
CA LEU A 35 -4.31 -9.06 5.10
C LEU A 35 -4.13 -10.16 4.04
N LEU A 36 -2.91 -10.69 3.90
CA LEU A 36 -2.63 -11.83 3.04
C LEU A 36 -3.41 -13.08 3.50
N ASP A 37 -3.43 -13.37 4.80
CA ASP A 37 -4.24 -14.47 5.35
C ASP A 37 -5.72 -14.34 4.96
N LEU A 38 -6.27 -13.12 4.96
CA LEU A 38 -7.65 -12.86 4.52
C LEU A 38 -7.83 -13.05 3.01
N VAL A 39 -6.82 -12.72 2.19
CA VAL A 39 -6.82 -13.01 0.75
C VAL A 39 -6.86 -14.52 0.51
N GLU A 40 -6.04 -15.29 1.22
CA GLU A 40 -5.93 -16.75 1.06
C GLU A 40 -7.24 -17.48 1.38
N VAL A 41 -8.01 -16.98 2.34
CA VAL A 41 -9.35 -17.52 2.68
C VAL A 41 -10.50 -16.89 1.90
N GLY A 42 -10.20 -16.05 0.90
CA GLY A 42 -11.17 -15.52 -0.06
C GLY A 42 -12.08 -14.40 0.47
N VAL A 43 -11.60 -13.56 1.40
CA VAL A 43 -12.38 -12.42 1.91
C VAL A 43 -12.47 -11.29 0.88
N GLU A 44 -13.69 -10.85 0.58
CA GLU A 44 -13.94 -9.78 -0.37
C GLU A 44 -13.30 -8.45 0.07
N GLY A 45 -12.56 -7.82 -0.84
CA GLY A 45 -11.86 -6.55 -0.60
C GLY A 45 -10.48 -6.70 0.05
N ALA A 46 -10.10 -7.89 0.52
CA ALA A 46 -8.78 -8.11 1.13
C ALA A 46 -7.63 -7.87 0.14
N GLY A 47 -7.82 -8.21 -1.14
CA GLY A 47 -6.79 -8.04 -2.17
C GLY A 47 -6.33 -6.60 -2.37
N GLY A 48 -7.27 -5.64 -2.39
CA GLY A 48 -6.94 -4.22 -2.52
C GLY A 48 -6.23 -3.65 -1.29
N ALA A 49 -6.62 -4.11 -0.10
CA ALA A 49 -5.97 -3.76 1.16
C ALA A 49 -4.54 -4.33 1.24
N TYR A 50 -4.37 -5.61 0.90
CA TYR A 50 -3.07 -6.27 0.84
C TYR A 50 -2.12 -5.56 -0.14
N LEU A 51 -2.57 -5.34 -1.38
CA LEU A 51 -1.75 -4.69 -2.41
C LEU A 51 -1.30 -3.29 -1.98
N LEU A 52 -2.18 -2.51 -1.36
CA LEU A 52 -1.83 -1.17 -0.89
C LEU A 52 -0.66 -1.18 0.10
N TRP A 53 -0.70 -2.07 1.10
CA TRP A 53 0.36 -2.12 2.11
C TRP A 53 1.62 -2.83 1.61
N SER A 54 1.50 -3.87 0.77
CA SER A 54 2.68 -4.54 0.20
C SER A 54 3.50 -3.58 -0.65
N GLU A 55 2.86 -2.75 -1.48
CA GLU A 55 3.55 -1.78 -2.34
C GLU A 55 4.28 -0.69 -1.55
N ILE A 56 3.81 -0.34 -0.36
CA ILE A 56 4.53 0.57 0.54
C ILE A 56 5.73 -0.16 1.16
N CYS A 57 5.59 -1.44 1.54
CA CYS A 57 6.69 -2.26 2.04
C CYS A 57 7.78 -2.47 0.98
N ASP A 58 7.39 -2.82 -0.25
CA ASP A 58 8.31 -3.05 -1.37
C ASP A 58 9.15 -1.79 -1.68
N ARG A 59 8.53 -0.61 -1.63
CA ARG A 59 9.25 0.67 -1.78
C ARG A 59 10.24 0.93 -0.65
N TRP A 60 9.99 0.43 0.56
CA TRP A 60 10.97 0.48 1.64
C TRP A 60 12.19 -0.39 1.30
N GLU A 61 11.97 -1.61 0.82
CA GLU A 61 13.04 -2.55 0.48
C GLU A 61 13.87 -2.09 -0.73
N LEU A 62 13.24 -1.39 -1.66
CA LEU A 62 13.88 -0.84 -2.86
C LEU A 62 14.45 0.58 -2.65
N ALA A 63 14.22 1.20 -1.49
CA ALA A 63 14.70 2.55 -1.21
C ALA A 63 16.23 2.61 -1.17
N ASP A 64 16.81 3.44 -2.05
CA ASP A 64 18.25 3.70 -2.05
C ASP A 64 18.55 5.08 -1.45
N GLY A 65 19.34 5.07 -0.37
CA GLY A 65 19.73 6.27 0.36
C GLY A 65 18.75 6.72 1.48
N PRO A 66 19.24 7.53 2.43
CA PRO A 66 18.50 7.87 3.64
C PRO A 66 17.23 8.71 3.40
N GLU A 67 17.20 9.52 2.34
CA GLU A 67 16.02 10.32 1.99
C GLU A 67 14.88 9.44 1.48
N ALA A 68 15.19 8.44 0.63
CA ALA A 68 14.21 7.49 0.13
C ALA A 68 13.64 6.64 1.27
N VAL A 69 14.50 6.16 2.18
CA VAL A 69 14.08 5.41 3.37
C VAL A 69 13.18 6.24 4.29
N ALA A 70 13.43 7.56 4.43
CA ALA A 70 12.60 8.44 5.23
C ALA A 70 11.25 8.80 4.58
N ALA A 71 11.16 8.76 3.25
CA ALA A 71 9.94 9.07 2.51
C ALA A 71 8.85 8.00 2.68
N VAL A 72 9.22 6.72 2.81
CA VAL A 72 8.25 5.62 2.96
C VAL A 72 7.44 5.69 4.26
N PRO A 73 8.02 5.91 5.45
CA PRO A 73 7.25 6.16 6.67
C PRO A 73 6.32 7.38 6.58
N ALA A 74 6.67 8.39 5.77
CA ALA A 74 5.81 9.55 5.58
C ALA A 74 4.57 9.18 4.77
N GLU A 75 4.75 8.44 3.67
CA GLU A 75 3.66 7.92 2.86
C GLU A 75 2.76 6.96 3.64
N ALA A 76 3.34 6.01 4.37
CA ALA A 76 2.59 5.08 5.21
C ALA A 76 1.66 5.82 6.19
N ARG A 77 2.15 6.89 6.81
CA ARG A 77 1.36 7.73 7.72
C ARG A 77 0.31 8.56 6.99
N GLU A 78 0.56 9.00 5.77
CA GLU A 78 -0.46 9.67 4.95
C GLU A 78 -1.62 8.72 4.64
N VAL A 79 -1.30 7.51 4.18
CA VAL A 79 -2.28 6.45 3.91
C VAL A 79 -3.08 6.10 5.17
N ALA A 80 -2.39 5.93 6.30
CA ALA A 80 -3.02 5.62 7.58
C ALA A 80 -3.99 6.73 8.04
N ARG A 81 -3.61 8.01 7.91
CA ARG A 81 -4.50 9.14 8.28
C ARG A 81 -5.73 9.18 7.40
N GLU A 82 -5.56 9.12 6.08
CA GLU A 82 -6.68 9.14 5.15
C GLU A 82 -7.65 7.99 5.41
N TRP A 83 -7.13 6.78 5.66
CA TRP A 83 -7.96 5.63 6.00
C TRP A 83 -8.79 5.86 7.27
N LEU A 84 -8.20 6.49 8.27
CA LEU A 84 -8.85 6.74 9.55
C LEU A 84 -9.89 7.88 9.48
N GLU A 85 -9.71 8.84 8.57
CA GLU A 85 -10.57 10.00 8.37
C GLU A 85 -11.87 9.71 7.59
N ILE A 86 -11.88 8.70 6.72
CA ILE A 86 -13.09 8.34 5.95
C ILE A 86 -14.15 7.61 6.81
N ASP A 87 -15.41 7.74 6.42
CA ASP A 87 -16.50 6.90 6.91
C ASP A 87 -16.49 5.53 6.20
N ARG A 88 -15.85 4.57 6.85
CA ARG A 88 -15.72 3.18 6.38
C ARG A 88 -17.04 2.41 6.30
N SER A 89 -18.15 2.98 6.81
CA SER A 89 -19.50 2.40 6.62
C SER A 89 -20.10 2.75 5.26
N LEU A 90 -19.56 3.77 4.57
CA LEU A 90 -20.02 4.24 3.28
C LEU A 90 -19.17 3.64 2.17
N THR A 91 -19.77 2.76 1.35
CA THR A 91 -19.09 2.07 0.25
C THR A 91 -18.33 3.02 -0.68
N HIS A 92 -18.94 4.15 -1.05
CA HIS A 92 -18.35 5.11 -1.97
C HIS A 92 -17.09 5.80 -1.42
N GLU A 93 -16.98 6.01 -0.11
CA GLU A 93 -15.77 6.58 0.51
C GLU A 93 -14.62 5.58 0.47
N VAL A 94 -14.91 4.31 0.77
CA VAL A 94 -13.94 3.21 0.70
C VAL A 94 -13.46 3.00 -0.74
N GLU A 95 -14.37 2.99 -1.72
CA GLU A 95 -14.03 2.89 -3.15
C GLU A 95 -13.21 4.09 -3.62
N THR A 96 -13.54 5.30 -3.18
CA THR A 96 -12.78 6.52 -3.51
C THR A 96 -11.37 6.47 -2.93
N PHE A 97 -11.22 5.97 -1.70
CA PHE A 97 -9.91 5.78 -1.08
C PHE A 97 -9.05 4.80 -1.88
N PHE A 98 -9.55 3.58 -2.12
CA PHE A 98 -8.78 2.55 -2.83
C PHE A 98 -8.55 2.92 -4.29
N GLY A 99 -9.53 3.50 -4.97
CA GLY A 99 -9.38 3.96 -6.36
C GLY A 99 -8.25 4.97 -6.51
N ARG A 100 -8.18 5.98 -5.62
CA ARG A 100 -7.09 6.97 -5.67
C ARG A 100 -5.72 6.38 -5.36
N ARG A 101 -5.64 5.48 -4.36
CA ARG A 101 -4.36 4.92 -3.89
C ARG A 101 -3.80 3.88 -4.84
N LEU A 102 -4.64 2.96 -5.35
CA LEU A 102 -4.19 1.92 -6.27
C LEU A 102 -3.91 2.46 -7.67
N SER A 103 -4.61 3.51 -8.13
CA SER A 103 -4.23 4.18 -9.38
C SER A 103 -2.86 4.88 -9.33
N ARG A 104 -2.33 5.19 -8.13
CA ARG A 104 -0.95 5.68 -7.97
C ARG A 104 0.08 4.56 -8.03
N VAL A 105 -0.31 3.34 -7.63
CA VAL A 105 0.54 2.14 -7.73
C VAL A 105 0.78 1.79 -9.20
N ASP A 106 -0.28 1.74 -10.02
CA ASP A 106 -0.18 1.43 -11.46
C ASP A 106 0.67 2.46 -12.26
N GLY A 107 0.80 3.68 -11.75
CA GLY A 107 1.59 4.75 -12.37
C GLY A 107 3.11 4.56 -12.30
N SER A 108 3.62 3.70 -11.40
CA SER A 108 5.07 3.47 -11.25
C SER A 108 5.63 2.39 -12.17
N ALA A 109 4.80 1.61 -12.87
CA ALA A 109 5.24 0.58 -13.82
C ALA A 109 5.58 1.12 -15.23
N SER A 110 5.46 2.43 -15.49
CA SER A 110 5.66 3.03 -16.82
C SER A 110 7.07 3.60 -17.05
N GLY A 111 8.11 2.93 -16.53
CA GLY A 111 9.49 3.41 -16.57
C GLY A 111 10.51 2.32 -16.90
N GLY A 112 10.41 1.65 -18.04
CA GLY A 112 11.48 0.75 -18.45
C GLY A 112 11.21 -0.22 -19.59
N LEU A 113 10.79 0.25 -20.76
CA LEU A 113 11.01 -0.47 -22.02
C LEU A 113 11.27 0.55 -23.14
N VAL A 114 12.37 1.31 -23.01
CA VAL A 114 13.01 1.94 -24.18
C VAL A 114 13.87 0.87 -24.83
N GLY A 115 13.24 0.03 -25.65
CA GLY A 115 13.95 -0.77 -26.65
C GLY A 115 14.29 0.10 -27.85
N HIS A 116 15.32 0.94 -27.73
CA HIS A 116 16.03 1.45 -28.90
C HIS A 116 17.06 0.40 -29.29
N HIS A 117 16.81 -0.33 -30.37
CA HIS A 117 17.86 -0.62 -31.34
C HIS A 117 17.23 -0.75 -32.72
N ASP A 118 17.31 0.38 -33.40
CA ASP A 118 17.37 0.56 -34.83
C ASP A 118 18.12 -0.55 -35.60
N VAL A 119 17.59 -0.81 -36.80
CA VAL A 119 18.30 -1.15 -38.04
C VAL A 119 18.91 -2.56 -38.13
N ASP A 120 18.29 -3.40 -38.96
CA ASP A 120 18.98 -3.82 -40.18
C ASP A 120 18.01 -4.18 -41.31
N GLN A 121 18.26 -3.59 -42.48
CA GLN A 121 17.69 -3.96 -43.77
C GLN A 121 18.65 -4.95 -44.44
N ALA A 122 18.16 -6.11 -44.83
CA ALA A 122 18.65 -6.86 -46.01
C ALA A 122 17.59 -7.85 -46.48
#